data_AF-A0A2V6QT12-F1
#
_entry.id   AF-A0A2V6QT12-F1
#
_cell.length_a   1.000
_cell.length_b   1.000
_cell.length_c   1.000
_cell.angle_alpha   90.00
_cell.angle_beta   90.00
_cell.angle_gamma   90.00
#
_symmetry.space_group_name_H-M   'P 1'
#
loop_
_entity.id
_entity.type
_entity.pdbx_description
1 polymer ?
#
loop_
_entity_poly.entity_id
_entity_poly.type
_entity_poly.pdbx_seq_one_letter_code
_entity_poly.pdbx_strand_id
1 'polypeptide(L)'
;VSAAKLTARLVLKNSSANQTVRLVAGTIQYIDVQGRPIKLEDARTEPTLKFSTYGSDRLDPGQEASQSLDVDFPAEALKAKKLKEIRLELAYIPSPYHEETVNFIVSVGGQ
;
A
#
# COMPACT_ATOMS: atom_id res chain seq x y z
N VAL A 1 4.01 -8.49 -25.09
CA VAL A 1 3.71 -7.32 -24.22
C VAL A 1 3.85 -7.79 -22.78
N SER A 2 4.67 -7.13 -21.96
CA SER A 2 4.81 -7.45 -20.54
C SER A 2 3.63 -6.89 -19.73
N ALA A 3 3.26 -7.56 -18.65
CA ALA A 3 2.25 -7.06 -17.71
C ALA A 3 2.66 -5.70 -17.13
N ALA A 4 1.70 -4.78 -17.00
CA ALA A 4 1.95 -3.51 -16.33
C ALA A 4 2.15 -3.72 -14.82
N LYS A 5 3.03 -2.90 -14.25
CA LYS A 5 3.39 -2.90 -12.83
C LYS A 5 3.25 -1.49 -12.26
N LEU A 6 2.86 -1.39 -11.00
CA LEU A 6 3.02 -0.17 -10.20
C LEU A 6 4.29 -0.34 -9.36
N THR A 7 5.29 0.46 -9.69
CA THR A 7 6.52 0.55 -8.89
C THR A 7 6.53 1.86 -8.12
N ALA A 8 6.79 1.81 -6.81
CA ALA A 8 6.87 3.00 -5.98
C ALA A 8 7.82 2.79 -4.79
N ARG A 9 8.08 3.86 -4.05
CA ARG A 9 8.76 3.80 -2.76
C ARG A 9 7.82 4.30 -1.68
N LEU A 10 7.46 3.43 -0.75
CA LEU A 10 6.71 3.80 0.44
C LEU A 10 7.70 4.19 1.55
N VAL A 11 7.49 5.35 2.16
CA VAL A 11 8.27 5.83 3.31
C VAL A 11 7.29 6.04 4.46
N LEU A 12 7.56 5.38 5.58
CA LEU A 12 6.71 5.40 6.77
C LEU A 12 7.54 5.92 7.94
N LYS A 13 7.07 6.99 8.58
CA LYS A 13 7.69 7.58 9.75
C LYS A 13 6.74 7.50 10.93
N ASN A 14 7.21 6.96 12.06
CA ASN A 14 6.48 7.02 13.31
C ASN A 14 6.71 8.38 13.97
N SER A 15 5.70 9.24 13.93
CA SER A 15 5.72 10.58 14.53
C SER A 15 5.17 10.64 15.97
N SER A 16 4.80 9.49 16.54
CA SER A 16 4.34 9.46 17.94
C SER A 16 5.47 9.83 18.90
N ALA A 17 5.11 10.32 20.08
CA ALA A 17 6.09 10.69 21.11
C ALA A 17 6.62 9.49 21.90
N ASN A 18 5.81 8.44 22.07
CA ASN A 18 6.08 7.37 23.02
C ASN A 18 5.49 6.01 22.63
N GLN A 19 4.97 5.84 21.41
CA GLN A 19 4.36 4.58 20.98
C GLN A 19 5.21 3.90 19.93
N THR A 20 5.47 2.61 20.10
CA THR A 20 6.00 1.79 19.02
C THR A 20 4.86 1.30 18.14
N VAL A 21 5.08 1.32 16.82
CA VAL A 21 4.17 0.76 15.81
C VAL A 21 4.80 -0.49 15.20
N ARG A 22 4.01 -1.55 15.00
CA ARG A 22 4.37 -2.70 14.18
C ARG A 22 3.56 -2.73 12.89
N LEU A 23 4.21 -2.73 11.74
CA LEU A 23 3.59 -2.89 10.44
C LEU A 23 3.25 -4.37 10.22
N VAL A 24 2.02 -4.65 9.83
CA VAL A 24 1.52 -6.02 9.64
C VAL A 24 1.45 -6.34 8.15
N ALA A 25 0.67 -5.55 7.41
CA ALA A 25 0.41 -5.76 6.00
C ALA A 25 0.09 -4.44 5.31
N GLY A 26 0.30 -4.40 4.01
CA GLY A 26 -0.15 -3.30 3.19
C GLY A 26 -0.77 -3.86 1.91
N THR A 27 -1.84 -3.27 1.43
CA THR A 27 -2.55 -3.73 0.24
C THR A 27 -2.85 -2.55 -0.66
N ILE A 28 -2.65 -2.72 -1.96
CA ILE A 28 -3.06 -1.74 -2.96
C ILE A 28 -4.43 -2.12 -3.52
N GLN A 29 -5.31 -1.14 -3.65
CA GLN A 29 -6.58 -1.31 -4.36
C GLN A 29 -6.68 -0.33 -5.52
N TYR A 30 -7.06 -0.85 -6.67
CA TYR A 30 -7.36 -0.04 -7.85
C TYR A 30 -8.87 0.18 -7.91
N ILE A 31 -9.32 1.43 -7.90
CA ILE A 31 -10.75 1.74 -7.79
C ILE A 31 -11.24 2.37 -9.10
N ASP A 32 -12.37 1.88 -9.61
CA ASP A 32 -13.01 2.36 -10.82
C ASP A 32 -13.80 3.67 -10.59
N VAL A 33 -14.26 4.28 -11.68
CA VAL A 33 -15.09 5.50 -11.64
C VAL A 33 -16.41 5.33 -10.89
N GLN A 34 -16.87 4.10 -10.70
CA GLN A 34 -18.06 3.76 -9.92
C GLN A 34 -17.74 3.47 -8.44
N GLY A 35 -16.47 3.59 -8.03
CA GLY A 35 -16.02 3.35 -6.66
C GLY A 35 -15.79 1.87 -6.33
N ARG A 36 -15.70 0.98 -7.32
CA ARG A 36 -15.55 -0.46 -7.12
C ARG A 36 -14.12 -0.91 -7.38
N PRO A 37 -13.64 -1.97 -6.70
CA PRO A 37 -12.35 -2.56 -7.00
C PRO A 37 -12.25 -3.08 -8.44
N ILE A 38 -11.16 -2.74 -9.13
CA ILE A 38 -10.77 -3.31 -10.41
C ILE A 38 -10.01 -4.59 -10.13
N LYS A 39 -10.56 -5.72 -10.58
CA LYS A 39 -9.92 -7.03 -10.40
C LYS A 39 -8.61 -7.11 -11.18
N LEU A 40 -7.62 -7.75 -10.57
CA LEU A 40 -6.47 -8.26 -11.30
C LEU A 40 -6.90 -9.46 -12.15
N GLU A 41 -6.17 -9.74 -13.23
CA GLU A 41 -6.43 -10.91 -14.07
C GLU A 41 -6.26 -12.21 -13.26
N ASP A 42 -7.07 -13.25 -13.54
CA ASP A 42 -7.33 -14.43 -12.69
C ASP A 42 -6.10 -15.23 -12.21
N ALA A 43 -4.90 -14.96 -12.75
CA ALA A 43 -3.64 -15.60 -12.36
C ALA A 43 -2.75 -14.72 -11.44
N ARG A 44 -3.19 -13.51 -11.08
CA ARG A 44 -2.36 -12.56 -10.33
C ARG A 44 -2.73 -12.52 -8.85
N THR A 45 -1.71 -12.62 -8.01
CA THR A 45 -1.80 -12.45 -6.56
C THR A 45 -2.26 -11.04 -6.20
N GLU A 46 -3.00 -10.91 -5.10
CA GLU A 46 -3.33 -9.59 -4.56
C GLU A 46 -2.07 -8.74 -4.38
N PRO A 47 -2.15 -7.43 -4.65
CA PRO A 47 -0.99 -6.54 -4.64
C PRO A 47 -0.65 -6.17 -3.18
N THR A 48 -0.06 -7.13 -2.46
CA THR A 48 0.32 -6.99 -1.06
C THR A 48 1.75 -6.49 -0.93
N LEU A 49 1.97 -5.49 -0.09
CA LEU A 49 3.28 -5.09 0.43
C LEU A 49 3.73 -6.11 1.48
N LYS A 50 4.93 -6.64 1.30
CA LYS A 50 5.58 -7.49 2.30
C LYS A 50 6.58 -6.65 3.06
N PHE A 51 6.29 -6.37 4.33
CA PHE A 51 7.26 -5.82 5.27
C PHE A 51 8.15 -6.98 5.71
N SER A 52 9.43 -6.97 5.32
CA SER A 52 10.32 -8.10 5.55
C SER A 52 10.49 -8.38 7.04
N THR A 53 10.31 -9.65 7.39
CA THR A 53 10.55 -10.22 8.73
C THR A 53 12.03 -10.10 9.04
N TYR A 54 12.45 -9.02 9.69
CA TYR A 54 13.67 -8.85 10.53
C TYR A 54 13.83 -7.33 10.76
N GLY A 55 12.98 -6.76 11.62
CA GLY A 55 13.14 -5.41 12.17
C GLY A 55 12.58 -4.25 11.34
N SER A 56 12.13 -4.48 10.10
CA SER A 56 11.49 -3.44 9.27
C SER A 56 9.99 -3.26 9.55
N ASP A 57 9.40 -4.18 10.32
CA ASP A 57 8.03 -4.10 10.80
C ASP A 57 7.91 -3.17 12.01
N ARG A 58 8.95 -3.06 12.85
CA ARG A 58 8.93 -2.23 14.06
C ARG A 58 9.42 -0.81 13.77
N LEU A 59 8.59 0.17 14.10
CA LEU A 59 8.92 1.59 14.08
C LEU A 59 8.80 2.16 15.49
N ASP A 60 9.92 2.39 16.17
CA ASP A 60 9.97 3.15 17.42
C ASP A 60 9.75 4.66 17.18
N PRO A 61 9.39 5.45 18.21
CA PRO A 61 9.21 6.91 18.08
C PRO A 61 10.36 7.59 17.33
N GLY A 62 10.02 8.34 16.28
CA GLY A 62 10.97 9.08 15.44
C GLY A 62 11.65 8.25 14.35
N GLN A 63 11.48 6.93 14.32
CA GLN A 63 12.06 6.07 13.27
C GLN A 63 11.30 6.16 11.95
N GLU A 64 12.02 5.83 10.88
CA GLU A 64 11.52 5.74 9.53
C GLU A 64 11.89 4.38 8.91
N ALA A 65 10.96 3.79 8.17
CA ALA A 65 11.22 2.66 7.30
C ALA A 65 10.86 3.01 5.86
N SER A 66 11.57 2.39 4.93
CA SER A 66 11.28 2.53 3.52
C SER A 66 11.17 1.18 2.84
N GLN A 67 10.15 1.02 2.00
CA GLN A 67 9.86 -0.20 1.28
C GLN A 67 9.69 0.10 -0.20
N SER A 68 10.34 -0.70 -1.04
CA SER A 68 10.07 -0.69 -2.47
C SER A 68 8.78 -1.47 -2.73
N LEU A 69 7.87 -0.86 -3.48
CA LEU A 69 6.65 -1.47 -4.00
C LEU A 69 6.91 -1.90 -5.43
N ASP A 70 6.62 -3.15 -5.75
CA ASP A 70 6.50 -3.68 -7.11
C ASP A 70 5.29 -4.62 -7.13
N VAL A 71 4.16 -4.11 -7.60
CA VAL A 71 2.89 -4.85 -7.59
C VAL A 71 2.23 -4.84 -8.96
N ASP A 72 1.41 -5.87 -9.18
CA ASP A 72 0.65 -6.03 -10.40
C ASP A 72 -0.35 -4.89 -10.61
N PHE A 73 -0.35 -4.33 -11.82
CA PHE A 73 -1.29 -3.31 -12.23
C PHE A 73 -2.33 -3.91 -13.20
N PRO A 74 -3.64 -3.75 -12.96
CA PRO A 74 -4.67 -4.34 -13.80
C PRO A 74 -4.69 -3.69 -15.18
N ALA A 75 -4.72 -4.48 -16.25
CA ALA A 75 -4.76 -3.95 -17.61
C ALA A 75 -6.03 -3.12 -17.86
N GLU A 76 -7.13 -3.44 -17.19
CA GLU A 76 -8.38 -2.67 -17.27
C GLU A 76 -8.19 -1.22 -16.81
N ALA A 77 -7.32 -0.96 -15.83
CA ALA A 77 -7.05 0.38 -15.32
C ALA A 77 -6.24 1.25 -16.30
N LEU A 78 -5.58 0.64 -17.30
CA LEU A 78 -4.86 1.38 -18.36
C LEU A 78 -5.81 1.96 -19.42
N LYS A 79 -7.05 1.47 -19.49
CA LYS A 79 -8.05 1.98 -20.43
C LYS A 79 -8.49 3.38 -19.99
N ALA A 80 -8.67 4.25 -20.97
CA ALA A 80 -9.05 5.64 -20.72
C ALA A 80 -10.28 5.73 -19.80
N LYS A 81 -10.15 6.53 -18.73
CA LYS A 81 -11.21 6.82 -17.76
C LYS A 81 -11.73 5.60 -16.98
N LYS A 82 -10.96 4.51 -16.88
CA LYS A 82 -11.33 3.36 -16.05
C LYS A 82 -10.86 3.49 -14.61
N LEU A 83 -9.60 3.88 -14.40
CA LEU A 83 -9.06 4.11 -13.07
C LEU A 83 -9.49 5.47 -12.54
N LYS A 84 -10.08 5.50 -11.35
CA LYS A 84 -10.41 6.74 -10.62
C LYS A 84 -9.34 7.07 -9.59
N GLU A 85 -8.94 6.09 -8.81
CA GLU A 85 -7.98 6.27 -7.72
C GLU A 85 -7.27 4.95 -7.40
N ILE A 86 -6.09 5.09 -6.77
CA ILE A 86 -5.35 3.98 -6.17
C ILE A 86 -5.44 4.20 -4.66
N ARG A 87 -5.78 3.16 -3.89
CA ARG A 87 -5.79 3.19 -2.43
C ARG A 87 -4.67 2.34 -1.88
N LEU A 88 -4.01 2.83 -0.84
CA LEU A 88 -3.12 2.06 0.00
C LEU A 88 -3.83 1.83 1.33
N GLU A 89 -4.10 0.57 1.64
CA GLU A 89 -4.52 0.14 2.96
C GLU A 89 -3.29 -0.35 3.72
N LEU A 90 -3.10 0.11 4.95
CA LEU A 90 -2.01 -0.28 5.82
C LEU A 90 -2.57 -0.80 7.15
N ALA A 91 -2.26 -2.04 7.48
CA ALA A 91 -2.55 -2.65 8.77
C ALA A 91 -1.33 -2.52 9.69
N TYR A 92 -1.55 -2.06 10.91
CA TYR A 92 -0.50 -1.85 11.90
C TYR A 92 -1.00 -2.12 13.31
N ILE A 93 -0.09 -2.42 14.24
CA ILE A 93 -0.38 -2.65 15.64
C ILE A 93 0.38 -1.61 16.47
N PRO A 94 -0.27 -0.56 16.99
CA PRO A 94 0.29 0.29 18.03
C PRO A 94 0.43 -0.49 19.34
N SER A 95 1.40 -0.13 20.17
CA SER A 95 1.41 -0.55 21.57
C SER A 95 0.30 0.21 22.34
N PRO A 96 -0.63 -0.47 23.06
CA PRO A 96 -0.58 -1.84 23.58
C PRO A 96 -1.48 -2.88 22.86
N TYR A 97 -1.19 -3.18 21.59
CA TYR A 97 -1.54 -4.43 20.87
C TYR A 97 -2.91 -4.56 20.19
N HIS A 98 -3.58 -3.46 19.85
CA HIS A 98 -4.75 -3.52 18.96
C HIS A 98 -4.33 -3.35 17.51
N GLU A 99 -4.81 -4.19 16.60
CA GLU A 99 -4.61 -3.97 15.16
C GLU A 99 -5.52 -2.84 14.68
N GLU A 100 -4.93 -1.89 13.96
CA GLU A 100 -5.60 -0.76 13.33
C GLU A 100 -5.32 -0.76 11.83
N THR A 101 -6.24 -0.16 11.08
CA THR A 101 -6.12 -0.02 9.64
C THR A 101 -6.29 1.43 9.25
N VAL A 102 -5.37 1.93 8.43
CA VAL A 102 -5.45 3.27 7.84
C VAL A 102 -5.52 3.15 6.32
N ASN A 103 -6.35 3.99 5.72
CA ASN A 103 -6.59 4.04 4.28
C ASN A 103 -6.09 5.36 3.71
N PHE A 104 -5.22 5.29 2.71
CA PHE A 104 -4.68 6.45 2.01
C PHE A 104 -5.16 6.45 0.56
N ILE A 105 -5.71 7.58 0.11
CA ILE A 105 -5.93 7.82 -1.33
C ILE A 105 -4.62 8.30 -1.92
N VAL A 106 -4.13 7.60 -2.93
CA VAL A 106 -2.90 7.95 -3.64
C VAL A 106 -3.26 8.88 -4.80
N SER A 107 -2.79 10.12 -4.71
CA SER A 107 -2.88 11.08 -5.81
C SER A 107 -1.64 10.97 -6.68
N VAL A 108 -1.82 10.81 -7.99
CA VAL A 108 -0.74 10.92 -8.97
C VAL A 108 -0.62 12.39 -9.37
N GLY A 109 0.33 13.11 -8.78
CA GLY A 109 0.69 14.45 -9.24
C GLY A 109 1.54 14.34 -10.51
N GLY A 110 1.19 15.11 -11.55
CA GLY A 110 2.12 15.36 -12.65
C GLY A 110 3.28 16.22 -12.14
N GLN A 111 4.51 15.87 -12.50
CA GLN A 111 5.65 16.78 -12.35
C GLN A 111 5.53 17.95 -13.33
#